data_AF-A0A537HTK9-F1
#
_entry.id   AF-A0A537HTK9-F1
#
_cell.length_a   1.000
_cell.length_b   1.000
_cell.length_c   1.000
_cell.angle_alpha   90.00
_cell.angle_beta   90.00
_cell.angle_gamma   90.00
#
_symmetry.space_group_name_H-M   'P 1'
#
loop_
_entity.id
_entity.type
_entity.pdbx_description
1 polymer ?
#
loop_
_entity_poly.entity_id
_entity_poly.type
_entity_poly.pdbx_seq_one_letter_code
_entity_poly.pdbx_strand_id
1 'polypeptide(L)'
;MVFGAFIDVPLIVGGFVVMSVYRKQLTQKILGIRGRIPLLGMYLLLSVPLIIFEEDIDCMPGWCGQVLIPPTLPFIIIEVFALGMLALRLRAKSPLRVTLLFSVFGVFWEIFLGGLKGAPLVIVALLAPYVMVGYGFVSLLPLCVLLEDRDVLPSGLPIPVAEPVEVPRSP
;
A
#
# COMPACT_ATOMS: atom_id res chain seq x y z
N MET A 1 -4.47 26.16 -13.69
CA MET A 1 -4.26 25.82 -12.28
C MET A 1 -5.56 26.08 -11.54
N VAL A 2 -6.39 25.05 -11.37
CA VAL A 2 -7.43 25.06 -10.34
C VAL A 2 -7.49 23.62 -9.86
N PHE A 3 -6.72 23.34 -8.82
CA PHE A 3 -6.92 22.16 -7.97
C PHE A 3 -8.42 22.03 -7.68
N GLY A 4 -8.99 20.82 -7.70
CA GLY A 4 -10.28 20.52 -7.05
C GLY A 4 -10.18 20.57 -5.51
N ALA A 5 -9.43 21.55 -5.01
CA ALA A 5 -8.82 21.72 -3.70
C ALA A 5 -9.77 21.65 -2.49
N PHE A 6 -11.08 21.71 -2.69
CA PHE A 6 -12.03 21.74 -1.57
C PHE A 6 -12.76 20.43 -1.33
N ILE A 7 -12.95 19.60 -2.36
CA ILE A 7 -13.65 18.31 -2.20
C ILE A 7 -12.64 17.16 -2.20
N ASP A 8 -11.56 17.30 -2.96
CA ASP A 8 -10.55 16.25 -3.15
C ASP A 8 -9.73 16.04 -1.87
N VAL A 9 -9.33 17.15 -1.23
CA VAL A 9 -8.59 17.15 0.03
C VAL A 9 -9.32 16.40 1.14
N PRO A 10 -10.59 16.70 1.48
CA PRO A 10 -11.29 15.93 2.50
C PRO A 10 -11.59 14.48 2.09
N LEU A 11 -11.69 14.16 0.80
CA LEU A 11 -11.85 12.77 0.36
C LEU A 11 -10.60 11.94 0.61
N ILE A 12 -9.43 12.42 0.17
CA ILE A 12 -8.14 11.74 0.36
C ILE A 12 -7.74 11.73 1.84
N VAL A 13 -7.77 12.89 2.49
CA VAL A 13 -7.39 13.01 3.90
C VAL A 13 -8.37 12.27 4.80
N GLY A 14 -9.68 12.44 4.57
CA GLY A 14 -10.72 11.73 5.32
C GLY A 14 -10.64 10.22 5.11
N GLY A 15 -10.50 9.77 3.86
CA GLY A 15 -10.29 8.37 3.50
C GLY A 15 -9.05 7.79 4.17
N PHE A 16 -7.93 8.52 4.16
CA PHE A 16 -6.70 8.11 4.82
C PHE A 16 -6.83 8.03 6.34
N VAL A 17 -7.53 8.98 6.98
CA VAL A 17 -7.79 8.96 8.42
C VAL A 17 -8.67 7.77 8.79
N VAL A 18 -9.78 7.55 8.08
CA VAL A 18 -10.66 6.40 8.29
C VAL A 18 -9.89 5.10 8.11
N MET A 19 -9.15 4.96 7.01
CA MET A 19 -8.32 3.79 6.77
C MET A 19 -7.28 3.61 7.87
N SER A 20 -6.60 4.68 8.31
CA SER A 20 -5.62 4.63 9.39
C SER A 20 -6.22 4.16 10.72
N VAL A 21 -7.43 4.63 11.06
CA VAL A 21 -8.14 4.24 12.29
C VAL A 21 -8.58 2.77 12.23
N TYR A 22 -9.19 2.35 11.11
CA TYR A 22 -9.77 1.01 10.97
C TYR A 22 -8.83 -0.03 10.35
N ARG A 23 -7.56 0.32 10.07
CA ARG A 23 -6.59 -0.54 9.34
C ARG A 23 -6.52 -1.96 9.86
N LYS A 24 -6.45 -2.17 11.19
CA LYS A 24 -6.35 -3.51 11.78
C LYS A 24 -7.58 -4.37 11.47
N GLN A 25 -8.77 -3.80 11.62
CA GLN A 25 -10.02 -4.50 11.34
C GLN A 25 -10.17 -4.80 9.85
N LEU A 26 -9.78 -3.86 8.99
CA LEU A 26 -9.78 -4.04 7.53
C LEU A 26 -8.80 -5.12 7.10
N THR A 27 -7.56 -5.07 7.59
CA THR A 27 -6.52 -6.08 7.30
C THR A 27 -6.97 -7.47 7.71
N GLN A 28 -7.53 -7.64 8.91
CA GLN A 28 -8.05 -8.93 9.37
C GLN A 28 -9.19 -9.45 8.48
N LYS A 29 -10.15 -8.60 8.10
CA LYS A 29 -11.23 -8.99 7.18
C LYS A 29 -10.71 -9.41 5.81
N ILE A 30 -9.76 -8.66 5.25
CA ILE A 30 -9.16 -8.96 3.96
C ILE A 30 -8.38 -10.28 4.01
N LEU A 31 -7.60 -10.50 5.06
CA LEU A 31 -6.88 -11.76 5.28
C LEU A 31 -7.83 -12.94 5.47
N GLY A 32 -8.99 -12.73 6.12
CA GLY A 32 -10.03 -13.75 6.25
C GLY A 32 -10.65 -14.21 4.92
N ILE A 33 -10.61 -13.37 3.88
CA ILE A 33 -11.19 -13.63 2.55
C ILE A 33 -10.11 -13.99 1.51
N ARG A 34 -8.82 -13.89 1.87
CA ARG A 34 -7.65 -14.12 0.99
C ARG A 34 -7.68 -15.46 0.23
N GLY A 35 -8.28 -16.50 0.82
CA GLY A 35 -8.31 -17.83 0.23
C GLY A 35 -6.90 -18.34 -0.09
N ARG A 36 -6.64 -18.73 -1.35
CA ARG A 36 -5.33 -19.25 -1.81
C ARG A 36 -4.40 -18.18 -2.41
N ILE A 37 -4.78 -16.90 -2.39
CA ILE A 37 -4.00 -15.85 -3.06
C ILE A 37 -2.71 -15.60 -2.25
N PRO A 38 -1.52 -15.50 -2.87
CA PRO A 38 -0.30 -15.14 -2.15
C PRO A 38 -0.38 -13.72 -1.57
N LEU A 39 0.30 -13.43 -0.45
CA LEU A 39 0.26 -12.10 0.18
C LEU A 39 0.68 -10.99 -0.77
N LEU A 40 1.72 -11.23 -1.57
CA LEU A 40 2.18 -10.28 -2.57
C LEU A 40 1.11 -10.05 -3.67
N GLY A 41 0.35 -11.10 -4.01
CA GLY A 41 -0.80 -10.97 -4.91
C GLY A 41 -1.92 -10.14 -4.30
N MET A 42 -2.27 -10.37 -3.02
CA MET A 42 -3.25 -9.56 -2.30
C MET A 42 -2.81 -8.10 -2.17
N TYR A 43 -1.54 -7.88 -1.87
CA TYR A 43 -0.93 -6.55 -1.79
C TYR A 43 -1.14 -5.77 -3.07
N LEU A 44 -0.78 -6.34 -4.23
CA LEU A 44 -0.97 -5.68 -5.52
C LEU A 44 -2.45 -5.49 -5.85
N LEU A 45 -3.28 -6.51 -5.61
CA LEU A 45 -4.71 -6.47 -5.90
C LEU A 45 -5.45 -5.41 -5.08
N LEU A 46 -5.04 -5.16 -3.84
CA LEU A 46 -5.56 -4.07 -3.01
C LEU A 46 -5.02 -2.70 -3.43
N SER A 47 -3.80 -2.65 -3.94
CA SER A 47 -3.17 -1.39 -4.33
C SER A 47 -3.84 -0.80 -5.57
N VAL A 48 -4.19 -1.63 -6.57
CA VAL A 48 -4.83 -1.17 -7.83
C VAL A 48 -6.07 -0.28 -7.60
N PRO A 49 -7.12 -0.72 -6.88
CA PRO A 49 -8.30 0.11 -6.67
C PRO A 49 -8.01 1.35 -5.82
N LEU A 50 -7.05 1.29 -4.89
CA LEU A 50 -6.66 2.47 -4.11
C LEU A 50 -5.93 3.51 -4.97
N ILE A 51 -5.05 3.06 -5.88
CA ILE A 51 -4.35 3.93 -6.83
C ILE A 51 -5.35 4.59 -7.79
N ILE A 52 -6.27 3.81 -8.38
CA ILE A 52 -7.29 4.36 -9.28
C ILE A 52 -8.13 5.40 -8.54
N PHE A 53 -8.58 5.10 -7.33
CA PHE A 53 -9.37 6.04 -6.54
C PHE A 53 -8.60 7.32 -6.22
N GLU A 54 -7.33 7.20 -5.83
CA GLU A 54 -6.50 8.36 -5.49
C GLU A 54 -6.21 9.23 -6.73
N GLU A 55 -5.87 8.61 -7.86
CA GLU A 55 -5.62 9.30 -9.13
C GLU A 55 -6.89 9.86 -9.79
N ASP A 56 -8.07 9.30 -9.53
CA ASP A 56 -9.35 9.88 -9.99
C ASP A 56 -9.72 11.13 -9.18
N ILE A 57 -9.23 11.24 -7.94
CA ILE A 57 -9.44 12.41 -7.09
C ILE A 57 -8.36 13.46 -7.33
N ASP A 58 -7.08 13.05 -7.41
CA ASP A 58 -5.93 13.92 -7.68
C ASP A 58 -5.54 13.92 -9.17
N CYS A 59 -6.55 13.79 -10.03
CA CYS A 59 -6.42 13.71 -11.48
C CYS A 59 -5.83 15.00 -12.08
N MET A 60 -4.94 14.86 -13.07
CA MET A 60 -4.57 16.01 -13.90
C MET A 60 -5.75 16.43 -14.80
N PRO A 61 -5.92 17.74 -15.10
CA PRO A 61 -7.01 18.23 -15.94
C PRO A 61 -7.08 17.58 -17.34
N GLY A 62 -5.95 17.06 -17.82
CA GLY A 62 -5.84 16.42 -19.13
C GLY A 62 -6.54 15.06 -19.23
N TRP A 63 -6.88 14.41 -18.11
CA TRP A 63 -7.53 13.09 -18.12
C TRP A 63 -8.58 12.88 -17.03
N CYS A 64 -8.83 13.86 -16.16
CA CYS A 64 -9.83 13.76 -15.11
C CYS A 64 -11.24 13.47 -15.66
N GLY A 65 -11.84 12.36 -15.23
CA GLY A 65 -13.17 11.92 -15.68
C GLY A 65 -13.26 11.52 -17.16
N GLN A 66 -12.12 11.46 -17.87
CA GLN A 66 -12.06 11.07 -19.29
C GLN A 66 -11.58 9.64 -19.47
N VAL A 67 -10.82 9.10 -18.52
CA VAL A 67 -10.25 7.76 -18.57
C VAL A 67 -10.63 6.97 -17.32
N LEU A 68 -10.99 5.69 -17.49
CA LEU A 68 -11.26 4.77 -16.38
C LEU A 68 -9.96 4.25 -15.74
N ILE A 69 -8.88 4.22 -16.52
CA ILE A 69 -7.58 3.71 -16.09
C ILE A 69 -6.59 4.87 -16.24
N PRO A 70 -6.06 5.41 -15.13
CA PRO A 70 -5.14 6.53 -15.19
C PRO A 70 -3.81 6.07 -15.83
N PRO A 71 -3.18 6.90 -16.67
CA PRO A 71 -1.93 6.55 -17.38
C PRO A 71 -0.73 6.35 -16.43
N THR A 72 -0.83 6.87 -15.21
CA THR A 72 0.12 6.74 -14.09
C THR A 72 0.04 5.37 -13.39
N LEU A 73 -1.09 4.66 -13.49
CA LEU A 73 -1.32 3.36 -12.85
C LEU A 73 -0.17 2.35 -13.04
N PRO A 74 0.32 2.06 -14.28
CA PRO A 74 1.42 1.10 -14.45
C PRO A 74 2.70 1.50 -13.74
N PHE A 75 3.01 2.81 -13.67
CA PHE A 75 4.20 3.31 -12.98
C PHE A 75 4.07 3.15 -11.46
N ILE A 76 2.93 3.54 -10.91
CA ILE A 76 2.66 3.42 -9.47
C ILE A 76 2.62 1.95 -9.04
N ILE A 77 2.07 1.05 -9.87
CA ILE A 77 2.11 -0.40 -9.60
C ILE A 77 3.56 -0.90 -9.52
N ILE A 78 4.45 -0.44 -10.39
CA ILE A 78 5.88 -0.82 -10.35
C ILE A 78 6.53 -0.31 -9.06
N GLU A 79 6.25 0.93 -8.67
CA GLU A 79 6.75 1.52 -7.41
C GLU A 79 6.27 0.75 -6.19
N VAL A 80 4.97 0.48 -6.13
CA VAL A 80 4.32 -0.29 -5.06
C VAL A 80 4.89 -1.71 -5.04
N PHE A 81 5.07 -2.37 -6.18
CA PHE A 81 5.71 -3.68 -6.24
C PHE A 81 7.14 -3.66 -5.69
N ALA A 82 7.96 -2.70 -6.13
CA ALA A 82 9.33 -2.53 -5.66
C ALA A 82 9.38 -2.27 -4.14
N LEU A 83 8.48 -1.44 -3.62
CA LEU A 83 8.34 -1.16 -2.19
C LEU A 83 7.95 -2.42 -1.41
N GLY A 84 6.98 -3.19 -1.90
CA GLY A 84 6.55 -4.44 -1.26
C GLY A 84 7.70 -5.45 -1.19
N MET A 85 8.43 -5.61 -2.28
CA MET A 85 9.62 -6.47 -2.32
C MET A 85 10.72 -5.99 -1.38
N LEU A 86 10.97 -4.68 -1.33
CA LEU A 86 11.96 -4.09 -0.42
C LEU A 86 11.56 -4.28 1.04
N ALA A 87 10.29 -4.04 1.39
CA ALA A 87 9.75 -4.23 2.73
C ALA A 87 9.88 -5.69 3.18
N LEU A 88 9.61 -6.64 2.28
CA LEU A 88 9.82 -8.07 2.53
C LEU A 88 11.31 -8.40 2.72
N ARG A 89 12.19 -7.90 1.85
CA ARG A 89 13.63 -8.16 1.89
C ARG A 89 14.29 -7.60 3.15
N LEU A 90 13.92 -6.39 3.54
CA LEU A 90 14.42 -5.70 4.74
C LEU A 90 13.75 -6.16 6.04
N ARG A 91 12.79 -7.09 5.95
CA ARG A 91 12.03 -7.60 7.09
C ARG A 91 11.40 -6.48 7.92
N ALA A 92 10.74 -5.55 7.24
CA ALA A 92 10.09 -4.43 7.90
C ALA A 92 9.09 -4.89 8.96
N LYS A 93 9.21 -4.33 10.17
CA LYS A 93 8.34 -4.66 11.31
C LYS A 93 7.12 -3.75 11.46
N SER A 94 7.11 -2.63 10.75
CA SER A 94 6.09 -1.60 10.92
C SER A 94 5.59 -1.11 9.56
N PRO A 95 4.34 -1.41 9.17
CA PRO A 95 3.77 -0.93 7.92
C PRO A 95 3.73 0.61 7.89
N LEU A 96 3.46 1.26 9.03
CA LEU A 96 3.46 2.72 9.14
C LEU A 96 4.83 3.34 8.82
N ARG A 97 5.93 2.74 9.27
CA ARG A 97 7.28 3.25 8.96
C ARG A 97 7.60 3.12 7.47
N VAL A 98 7.23 1.98 6.86
CA VAL A 98 7.42 1.77 5.43
C VAL A 98 6.56 2.74 4.62
N THR A 99 5.30 2.93 5.02
CA THR A 99 4.37 3.89 4.43
C THR A 99 4.96 5.31 4.51
N LEU A 100 5.45 5.74 5.68
CA LEU A 100 6.04 7.07 5.84
C LEU A 100 7.24 7.28 4.93
N LEU A 101 8.14 6.29 4.83
CA LEU A 101 9.29 6.35 3.93
C LEU A 101 8.85 6.43 2.46
N PHE A 102 7.82 5.68 2.10
CA PHE A 102 7.26 5.70 0.75
C PHE A 102 6.59 7.04 0.44
N SER A 103 5.83 7.61 1.37
CA SER A 103 5.23 8.94 1.24
C SER A 103 6.29 10.02 1.03
N VAL A 104 7.40 9.97 1.76
CA VAL A 104 8.52 10.91 1.58
C VAL A 104 9.18 10.70 0.21
N PHE A 105 9.41 9.45 -0.20
CA PHE A 105 9.95 9.13 -1.52
C PHE A 105 9.02 9.61 -2.64
N GLY A 106 7.71 9.44 -2.49
CA GLY A 106 6.69 9.90 -3.44
C GLY A 106 6.72 11.41 -3.65
N VAL A 107 6.92 12.21 -2.59
CA VAL A 107 7.11 13.66 -2.74
C VAL A 107 8.34 13.98 -3.61
N PHE A 108 9.47 13.29 -3.40
CA PHE A 108 10.63 13.47 -4.25
C PHE A 108 10.31 13.10 -5.69
N TRP A 109 9.63 11.98 -5.91
CA TRP A 109 9.21 11.54 -7.24
C TRP A 109 8.35 12.60 -7.95
N GLU A 110 7.37 13.17 -7.26
CA GLU A 110 6.51 14.24 -7.76
C GLU A 110 7.30 15.50 -8.13
N ILE A 111 8.35 15.84 -7.38
CA ILE A 111 9.24 16.98 -7.69
C ILE A 111 10.08 16.72 -8.95
N PHE A 112 10.54 15.48 -9.18
CA PHE A 112 11.41 15.15 -10.31
C PHE A 112 10.64 14.91 -11.62
N LEU A 113 9.52 14.19 -11.55
CA LEU A 113 8.82 13.65 -12.72
C LEU A 113 7.32 13.94 -12.74
N GLY A 114 6.71 14.26 -11.61
CA GLY A 114 5.26 14.40 -11.46
C GLY A 114 4.72 15.84 -11.51
N GLY A 115 3.56 16.04 -10.89
CA GLY A 115 2.80 17.28 -10.88
C GLY A 115 3.46 18.45 -10.14
N LEU A 116 4.46 18.19 -9.29
CA LEU A 116 5.27 19.23 -8.63
C LEU A 116 6.50 19.67 -9.44
N LYS A 117 6.76 19.04 -10.59
CA LYS A 117 7.93 19.37 -11.41
C LYS A 117 7.89 20.81 -11.91
N GLY A 118 8.93 21.57 -11.58
CA GLY A 118 9.05 22.99 -11.96
C GLY A 118 8.20 23.95 -11.13
N ALA A 119 7.53 23.46 -10.08
CA ALA A 119 6.79 24.32 -9.15
C ALA A 119 7.76 25.12 -8.25
N PRO A 120 7.43 26.36 -7.89
CA PRO A 120 8.15 27.12 -6.87
C PRO A 120 8.22 26.37 -5.53
N LEU A 121 9.35 26.50 -4.81
CA LEU A 121 9.57 25.81 -3.52
C LEU A 121 8.44 26.03 -2.50
N VAL A 122 7.85 27.23 -2.47
CA VAL A 122 6.73 27.53 -1.56
C VAL A 122 5.50 26.68 -1.88
N ILE A 123 5.22 26.46 -3.17
CA ILE A 123 4.10 25.61 -3.61
C ILE A 123 4.39 24.14 -3.29
N VAL A 124 5.62 23.68 -3.52
CA VAL A 124 6.07 22.34 -3.14
C VAL A 124 5.91 22.12 -1.63
N ALA A 125 6.35 23.06 -0.80
CA ALA A 125 6.23 22.95 0.66
C ALA A 125 4.78 22.89 1.14
N LEU A 126 3.87 23.61 0.47
CA LEU A 126 2.44 23.60 0.80
C LEU A 126 1.74 22.31 0.37
N LEU A 127 2.12 21.73 -0.78
CA LEU A 127 1.48 20.55 -1.34
C LEU A 127 2.11 19.23 -0.89
N ALA A 128 3.37 19.24 -0.47
CA ALA A 128 4.08 18.04 -0.02
C ALA A 128 3.29 17.24 1.05
N PRO A 129 2.68 17.86 2.09
CA PRO A 129 1.86 17.12 3.04
C PRO A 129 0.68 16.40 2.40
N TYR A 130 0.02 17.02 1.41
CA TYR A 130 -1.10 16.41 0.70
C TYR A 130 -0.63 15.21 -0.15
N VAL A 131 0.45 15.39 -0.92
CA VAL A 131 1.08 14.30 -1.68
C VAL A 131 1.49 13.15 -0.77
N MET A 132 2.08 13.43 0.40
CA MET A 132 2.42 12.39 1.37
C MET A 132 1.21 11.57 1.82
N VAL A 133 0.05 12.21 1.98
CA VAL A 133 -1.19 11.54 2.35
C VAL A 133 -1.71 10.68 1.20
N GLY A 134 -1.63 11.14 -0.06
CA GLY A 134 -1.98 10.33 -1.24
C GLY A 134 -1.17 9.03 -1.32
N TYR A 135 0.17 9.15 -1.25
CA TYR A 135 1.06 7.99 -1.18
C TYR A 135 0.81 7.11 0.05
N GLY A 136 0.45 7.72 1.17
CA GLY A 136 0.07 6.98 2.39
C GLY A 136 -1.23 6.21 2.20
N PHE A 137 -2.21 6.81 1.53
CA PHE A 137 -3.50 6.23 1.21
C PHE A 137 -3.37 4.99 0.34
N VAL A 138 -2.58 5.05 -0.73
CA VAL A 138 -2.40 3.91 -1.63
C VAL A 138 -1.57 2.78 -1.05
N SER A 139 -0.68 3.06 -0.07
CA SER A 139 0.30 2.06 0.40
C SER A 139 0.00 1.45 1.76
N LEU A 140 -0.68 2.16 2.68
CA LEU A 140 -0.78 1.73 4.08
C LEU A 140 -1.54 0.40 4.25
N LEU A 141 -2.74 0.30 3.70
CA LEU A 141 -3.58 -0.89 3.85
C LEU A 141 -2.97 -2.12 3.16
N PRO A 142 -2.47 -2.02 1.90
CA PRO A 142 -1.73 -3.10 1.28
C PRO A 142 -0.52 -3.53 2.12
N LEU A 143 0.29 -2.60 2.63
CA LEU A 143 1.44 -2.92 3.46
C LEU A 143 1.05 -3.60 4.77
N CYS A 144 -0.06 -3.22 5.38
CA CYS A 144 -0.58 -3.93 6.56
C CYS A 144 -0.89 -5.39 6.20
N VAL A 145 -1.61 -5.65 5.11
CA VAL A 145 -1.89 -7.02 4.65
C VAL A 145 -0.61 -7.80 4.33
N LEU A 146 0.38 -7.15 3.70
CA LEU A 146 1.65 -7.78 3.33
C LEU A 146 2.51 -8.18 4.56
N LEU A 147 2.45 -7.40 5.64
CA LEU A 147 3.34 -7.55 6.79
C LEU A 147 2.68 -8.26 8.00
N GLU A 148 1.35 -8.33 8.08
CA GLU A 148 0.63 -8.88 9.26
C GLU A 148 0.83 -10.40 9.44
N ASP A 149 1.11 -11.16 8.36
CA ASP A 149 1.42 -12.60 8.46
C ASP A 149 2.81 -12.88 9.09
N ARG A 150 3.67 -11.87 9.22
CA ARG A 150 4.98 -12.04 9.90
C ARG A 150 4.87 -12.13 11.41
N ASP A 151 3.78 -11.63 11.98
CA ASP A 151 3.47 -11.84 13.39
C ASP A 151 2.74 -13.19 13.61
N VAL A 152 2.33 -13.88 12.53
CA VAL A 152 1.62 -15.18 12.55
C VAL A 152 2.46 -16.34 12.02
N LEU A 153 3.65 -16.09 11.48
CA LEU A 153 4.67 -17.11 11.25
C LEU A 153 5.48 -17.31 12.55
N PRO A 154 5.12 -18.29 13.42
CA PRO A 154 6.01 -18.68 14.49
C PRO A 154 7.31 -19.13 13.83
N SER A 155 8.36 -18.35 14.08
CA SER A 155 9.72 -18.86 14.01
C SER A 155 9.79 -20.01 15.02
N GLY A 156 9.61 -21.25 14.54
CA GLY A 156 9.70 -22.47 15.36
C GLY A 156 8.36 -23.02 15.82
N LEU A 157 7.64 -23.72 14.94
CA LEU A 157 6.92 -24.92 15.37
C LEU A 157 7.87 -26.10 15.13
N PRO A 158 8.22 -26.90 16.15
CA PRO A 158 8.99 -28.12 15.92
C PRO A 158 8.15 -29.01 15.03
N ILE A 159 8.75 -29.46 13.92
CA ILE A 159 8.22 -30.56 13.13
C ILE A 159 7.97 -31.69 14.14
N PRO A 160 6.73 -32.18 14.32
CA PRO A 160 6.53 -33.36 15.14
C PRO A 160 7.22 -34.49 14.37
N VAL A 161 8.36 -34.92 14.90
CA VAL A 161 8.99 -36.19 14.52
C VAL A 161 7.90 -37.23 14.74
N ALA A 162 7.37 -37.76 13.66
CA ALA A 162 6.44 -38.88 13.74
C ALA A 162 7.15 -39.99 14.51
N GLU A 163 6.57 -40.39 15.65
CA GLU A 163 7.05 -41.55 16.40
C GLU A 163 7.11 -42.74 15.44
N PRO A 164 8.19 -43.54 15.46
CA PRO A 164 8.27 -44.73 14.64
C PRO A 164 7.12 -45.67 15.02
N VAL A 165 6.23 -45.93 14.07
CA VAL A 165 5.15 -46.90 14.19
C VAL A 165 5.77 -48.25 14.57
N GLU A 166 5.55 -48.70 15.81
CA GLU A 166 5.86 -50.07 16.21
C GLU A 166 5.03 -51.03 15.36
N VAL A 167 5.71 -51.76 14.49
CA VAL A 167 5.12 -52.84 13.71
C VAL A 167 4.77 -53.97 14.68
N PRO A 168 3.51 -54.42 14.77
CA PRO A 168 3.16 -55.56 15.61
C PRO A 168 3.88 -56.80 15.10
N ARG A 169 4.70 -57.43 15.95
CA ARG A 169 5.19 -58.78 15.69
C ARG A 169 4.00 -59.73 15.78
N SER A 170 3.64 -60.33 14.65
CA SER A 170 2.65 -61.40 14.58
C SER A 170 3.14 -62.63 15.35
N PRO A 171 2.23 -63.36 16.03
CA PRO A 171 2.54 -64.55 16.83
C PRO A 171 3.00 -65.76 16.01
#